data_AF-A0A7J3XTV7-F1
#
_entry.id   AF-A0A7J3XTV7-F1
#
_cell.length_a   1.000
_cell.length_b   1.000
_cell.length_c   1.000
_cell.angle_alpha   90.00
_cell.angle_beta   90.00
_cell.angle_gamma   90.00
#
_symmetry.space_group_name_H-M   'P 1'
#
loop_
_entity.id
_entity.type
_entity.pdbx_description
1 polymer ?
#
loop_
_entity_poly.entity_id
_entity_poly.type
_entity_poly.pdbx_seq_one_letter_code
_entity_poly.pdbx_strand_id
1 'polypeptide(L)'
;MGRLVRLAGVMTLTWASLLLLLVAFERLIAPMPTLPDHLGGPLATGVLKPLLALALASLWLYAWRSLIKLYRRRALRRWTR
;
A
#
# COMPACT_ATOMS: atom_id res chain seq x y z
N MET A 1 -6.07 5.11 28.68
CA MET A 1 -6.75 4.26 27.66
C MET A 1 -6.79 4.86 26.25
N GLY A 2 -7.12 6.15 26.05
CA GLY A 2 -7.28 6.73 24.70
C GLY A 2 -6.04 6.77 23.78
N ARG A 3 -4.83 6.43 24.28
CA ARG A 3 -3.61 6.29 23.47
C ARG A 3 -3.55 4.90 22.79
N LEU A 4 -3.93 3.85 23.52
CA LEU A 4 -4.00 2.46 23.03
C LEU A 4 -5.05 2.32 21.93
N VAL A 5 -6.25 2.87 22.13
CA VAL A 5 -7.33 2.86 21.13
C VAL A 5 -6.91 3.56 19.84
N ARG A 6 -6.16 4.65 19.95
CA ARG A 6 -5.64 5.39 18.80
C ARG A 6 -4.55 4.63 18.06
N LEU A 7 -3.69 3.94 18.77
CA LEU A 7 -2.65 3.09 18.19
C LEU A 7 -3.27 1.89 17.47
N ALA A 8 -4.23 1.22 18.14
CA ALA A 8 -5.01 0.12 17.59
C ALA A 8 -5.73 0.55 16.32
N GLY A 9 -6.37 1.73 16.33
CA GLY A 9 -7.02 2.30 15.15
C GLY A 9 -6.08 2.54 13.96
N VAL A 10 -4.85 3.01 14.20
CA VAL A 10 -3.84 3.16 13.13
C VAL A 10 -3.38 1.78 12.64
N MET A 11 -3.17 0.81 13.52
CA MET A 11 -2.80 -0.55 13.13
C MET A 11 -3.90 -1.22 12.28
N THR A 12 -5.17 -1.13 12.68
CA THR A 12 -6.29 -1.69 11.92
C THR A 12 -6.48 -1.02 10.56
N LEU A 13 -6.35 0.31 10.49
CA LEU A 13 -6.42 1.04 9.21
C LEU A 13 -5.32 0.60 8.24
N THR A 14 -4.16 0.29 8.79
CA THR A 14 -2.99 -0.12 8.00
C THR A 14 -3.13 -1.55 7.52
N TRP A 15 -3.62 -2.42 8.38
CA TRP A 15 -3.99 -3.78 8.02
C TRP A 15 -5.07 -3.81 6.92
N ALA A 16 -6.13 -3.02 7.08
CA ALA A 16 -7.18 -2.90 6.07
C ALA A 16 -6.63 -2.37 4.74
N SER A 17 -5.74 -1.38 4.80
CA SER A 17 -5.05 -0.83 3.62
C SER A 17 -4.16 -1.86 2.92
N LEU A 18 -3.45 -2.70 3.68
CA LEU A 18 -2.61 -3.76 3.15
C LEU A 18 -3.43 -4.89 2.49
N LEU A 19 -4.55 -5.25 3.11
CA LEU A 19 -5.52 -6.19 2.52
C LEU A 19 -6.12 -5.65 1.22
N LEU A 20 -6.49 -4.36 1.18
CA LEU A 20 -6.98 -3.71 -0.05
C LEU A 20 -5.93 -3.73 -1.16
N LEU A 21 -4.66 -3.51 -0.83
CA LEU A 21 -3.58 -3.66 -1.81
C LEU A 21 -3.47 -5.07 -2.36
N LEU A 22 -3.61 -6.08 -1.48
CA LEU A 22 -3.52 -7.47 -1.88
C LEU A 22 -4.65 -7.85 -2.84
N VAL A 23 -5.87 -7.41 -2.53
CA VAL A 23 -7.04 -7.58 -3.41
C VAL A 23 -6.85 -6.84 -4.73
N ALA A 24 -6.33 -5.62 -4.71
CA ALA A 24 -6.01 -4.86 -5.93
C ALA A 24 -4.95 -5.58 -6.77
N PHE A 25 -3.93 -6.17 -6.13
CA PHE A 25 -2.90 -6.95 -6.80
C PHE A 25 -3.50 -8.19 -7.47
N GLU A 26 -4.30 -8.97 -6.76
CA GLU A 26 -4.99 -10.13 -7.33
C GLU A 26 -5.97 -9.75 -8.44
N ARG A 27 -6.71 -8.66 -8.31
CA ARG A 27 -7.73 -8.28 -9.30
C ARG A 27 -7.17 -7.57 -10.53
N LEU A 28 -6.06 -6.85 -10.41
CA LEU A 28 -5.51 -6.03 -11.51
C LEU A 28 -4.26 -6.65 -12.14
N ILE A 29 -3.40 -7.29 -11.34
CA ILE A 29 -2.08 -7.75 -11.78
C ILE A 29 -2.08 -9.26 -12.09
N ALA A 30 -2.84 -10.06 -11.32
CA ALA A 30 -2.92 -11.50 -11.57
C ALA A 30 -3.64 -11.89 -12.88
N PRO A 31 -4.75 -11.24 -13.32
CA PRO A 31 -5.44 -11.67 -14.54
C PRO A 31 -4.78 -11.16 -15.82
N MET A 32 -3.58 -10.56 -15.77
CA MET A 32 -2.89 -10.06 -16.96
C MET A 32 -2.51 -11.28 -17.84
N PRO A 33 -3.16 -11.47 -19.00
CA PRO A 33 -2.86 -12.60 -19.87
C PRO A 33 -1.42 -12.46 -20.36
N THR A 34 -0.70 -13.58 -20.37
CA THR A 34 0.63 -13.66 -20.99
C THR A 34 0.51 -13.22 -22.43
N LEU A 35 1.13 -12.08 -22.79
CA LEU A 35 1.14 -11.60 -24.16
C LEU A 35 1.75 -12.66 -25.08
N PRO A 36 1.22 -12.82 -26.30
CA PRO A 36 1.59 -13.93 -27.17
C PRO A 36 3.08 -13.88 -27.59
N ASP A 37 3.68 -15.07 -27.75
CA ASP A 37 5.13 -15.34 -27.70
C ASP A 37 6.00 -14.67 -28.77
N HIS A 38 5.43 -13.96 -29.75
CA HIS A 38 6.15 -13.49 -30.93
C HIS A 38 6.93 -12.17 -30.74
N LEU A 39 6.81 -11.49 -29.60
CA LEU A 39 7.36 -10.12 -29.42
C LEU A 39 8.07 -9.88 -28.08
N GLY A 40 8.80 -10.85 -27.53
CA GLY A 40 9.43 -10.68 -26.21
C GLY A 40 8.40 -10.40 -25.09
N GLY A 41 7.12 -10.68 -25.36
CA GLY A 41 5.97 -10.53 -24.49
C GLY A 41 6.18 -11.09 -23.09
N PRO A 42 6.79 -12.27 -22.89
CA PRO A 42 7.01 -12.79 -21.54
C PRO A 42 7.95 -11.89 -20.69
N LEU A 43 8.96 -11.27 -21.30
CA LEU A 43 9.87 -10.35 -20.60
C LEU A 43 9.18 -9.01 -20.28
N ALA A 44 8.42 -8.46 -21.23
CA ALA A 44 7.65 -7.24 -21.00
C ALA A 44 6.61 -7.42 -19.89
N THR A 45 5.88 -8.54 -19.89
CA THR A 45 4.91 -8.87 -18.83
C THR A 45 5.62 -9.11 -17.49
N GLY A 46 6.80 -9.73 -17.53
CA GLY A 46 7.67 -9.96 -16.36
C GLY A 46 8.23 -8.68 -15.74
N VAL A 47 8.35 -7.57 -16.50
CA VAL A 47 8.82 -6.26 -16.02
C VAL A 47 7.67 -5.31 -15.67
N LEU A 48 6.56 -5.37 -16.39
CA LEU A 48 5.35 -4.56 -16.11
C LEU A 48 4.72 -4.92 -14.77
N LYS A 49 4.62 -6.22 -14.44
CA LYS A 49 4.08 -6.70 -13.15
C LYS A 49 4.83 -6.12 -11.95
N PRO A 50 6.17 -6.22 -11.85
CA PRO A 50 6.92 -5.64 -10.74
C PRO A 50 6.91 -4.12 -10.76
N LEU A 51 6.89 -3.45 -11.93
CA LEU A 51 6.75 -1.98 -11.98
C LEU A 51 5.41 -1.51 -11.40
N LEU A 52 4.31 -2.16 -11.77
CA LEU A 52 2.99 -1.87 -11.20
C LEU A 52 2.94 -2.19 -9.71
N ALA A 53 3.54 -3.32 -9.30
CA ALA A 53 3.71 -3.68 -7.89
C ALA A 53 4.47 -2.59 -7.12
N LEU A 54 5.58 -2.11 -7.68
CA LEU A 54 6.46 -1.12 -7.07
C LEU A 54 5.79 0.24 -6.98
N ALA A 55 5.05 0.66 -8.01
CA ALA A 55 4.26 1.87 -8.00
C ALA A 55 3.16 1.81 -6.92
N LEU A 56 2.46 0.67 -6.82
CA LEU A 56 1.41 0.46 -5.82
C LEU A 56 1.98 0.41 -4.40
N ALA A 57 3.11 -0.28 -4.20
CA ALA A 57 3.83 -0.32 -2.94
C ALA A 57 4.35 1.06 -2.52
N SER A 58 4.85 1.85 -3.46
CA SER A 58 5.30 3.22 -3.23
C SER A 58 4.14 4.14 -2.82
N LEU A 59 3.00 4.01 -3.50
CA LEU A 59 1.78 4.74 -3.17
C LEU A 59 1.29 4.39 -1.75
N TRP A 60 1.33 3.12 -1.39
CA TRP A 60 1.00 2.66 -0.04
C TRP A 60 1.96 3.21 1.02
N LEU A 61 3.27 3.12 0.77
CA LEU A 61 4.31 3.68 1.64
C LEU A 61 4.10 5.18 1.87
N TYR A 62 3.69 5.91 0.82
CA TYR A 62 3.35 7.32 0.93
C TYR A 62 2.12 7.55 1.82
N ALA A 63 1.05 6.79 1.60
CA ALA A 63 -0.17 6.86 2.40
C ALA A 63 0.10 6.54 3.89
N TRP A 64 0.83 5.46 4.16
CA TRP A 64 1.28 5.06 5.51
C TRP A 64 2.13 6.15 6.17
N ARG A 65 3.12 6.70 5.45
CA ARG A 65 3.97 7.79 5.96
C ARG A 65 3.16 9.05 6.29
N SER A 66 2.15 9.36 5.48
CA SER A 66 1.22 10.46 5.72
C SER A 66 0.38 10.23 6.99
N LEU A 67 -0.17 9.02 7.16
CA LEU A 67 -0.90 8.57 8.34
C LEU A 67 -0.05 8.68 9.62
N ILE A 68 1.19 8.22 9.58
CA ILE A 68 2.14 8.33 10.70
C ILE A 68 2.45 9.80 11.01
N LYS A 69 2.71 10.64 10.00
CA LYS A 69 2.93 12.08 10.22
C LYS A 69 1.73 12.74 10.88
N LEU A 70 0.52 12.42 10.43
CA LEU A 70 -0.74 12.89 11.01
C LEU A 70 -0.87 12.46 12.48
N TYR A 71 -0.59 11.19 12.77
CA TYR A 71 -0.58 10.67 14.13
C TYR A 71 0.44 11.40 15.01
N ARG A 72 1.67 11.57 14.53
CA ARG A 72 2.75 12.24 15.25
C ARG A 72 2.42 13.71 15.52
N ARG A 73 1.86 14.44 14.54
CA ARG A 73 1.37 15.82 14.73
C ARG A 73 0.27 15.90 15.77
N ARG A 74 -0.71 14.98 15.74
CA ARG A 74 -1.79 14.92 16.74
C ARG A 74 -1.31 14.51 18.12
N ALA A 75 -0.25 13.69 18.21
CA ALA A 75 0.38 13.31 19.48
C ALA A 75 1.19 14.49 20.07
N LEU A 76 1.96 15.20 19.25
CA LEU A 76 2.74 16.39 19.66
C LEU A 76 1.83 17.52 20.15
N ARG A 77 0.72 17.83 19.45
CA ARG A 77 -0.23 18.86 19.89
C ARG A 77 -0.90 18.60 21.24
N ARG A 78 -0.94 17.33 21.68
CA ARG A 78 -1.44 16.97 23.02
C ARG A 78 -0.38 17.06 24.11
N TRP A 79 0.89 17.21 23.74
CA TRP A 79 2.01 17.30 24.69
C TRP A 79 2.34 18.77 25.01
N THR A 80 1.80 19.72 24.23
CA THR A 80 1.95 21.17 24.43
C THR A 80 0.75 21.82 25.14
N ARG A 81 -0.20 21.02 25.63
CA ARG A 81 -1.24 21.42 26.58
C ARG A 81 -1.14 20.49 27.79
#